data_AF-A0A7C6E7F4-F1
#
_entry.id   AF-A0A7C6E7F4-F1
#
_cell.length_a   1.000
_cell.length_b   1.000
_cell.length_c   1.000
_cell.angle_alpha   90.00
_cell.angle_beta   90.00
_cell.angle_gamma   90.00
#
_symmetry.space_group_name_H-M   'P 1'
#
loop_
_entity.id
_entity.type
_entity.pdbx_description
1 polymer ?
#
loop_
_entity_poly.entity_id
_entity_poly.type
_entity_poly.pdbx_seq_one_letter_code
_entity_poly.pdbx_strand_id
1 'polypeptide(L)'
;MRRLILQRVGRLDKPEVLQALERHAATDPDPEIALWSLERLRIQQARRLQTWKIVYGHHPIYSYGAHGDTPALQRSLLPLLRNRAQVYLVGHEHLAQHLQPEDGVHFLVAPAAGQATRPVKSGPRTLFADSFYGFVLLEVSTERIRAAFVDTEGKVRYQTEIR
;
A
#
# COMPACT_ATOMS: atom_id res chain seq x y z
N MET A 1 22.07 -8.65 -19.28
CA MET A 1 22.13 -8.79 -17.81
C MET A 1 20.78 -8.65 -17.10
N ARG A 2 19.96 -7.63 -17.43
CA ARG A 2 18.61 -7.33 -16.86
C ARG A 2 17.65 -8.52 -16.71
N ARG A 3 17.66 -9.47 -17.66
CA ARG A 3 16.80 -10.69 -17.65
C ARG A 3 17.27 -11.79 -16.70
N LEU A 4 18.57 -11.85 -16.42
CA LEU A 4 19.18 -12.94 -15.64
C LEU A 4 18.93 -12.78 -14.14
N ILE A 5 18.96 -11.53 -13.65
CA ILE A 5 18.66 -11.18 -12.27
C ILE A 5 17.18 -11.45 -11.97
N LEU A 6 16.27 -10.98 -12.84
CA LEU A 6 14.83 -11.22 -12.68
C LEU A 6 14.45 -12.71 -12.65
N GLN A 7 15.16 -13.57 -13.38
CA GLN A 7 14.90 -15.02 -13.40
C GLN A 7 15.51 -15.77 -12.19
N ARG A 8 16.57 -15.25 -11.55
CA ARG A 8 17.20 -15.89 -10.37
C ARG A 8 16.48 -15.58 -9.05
N VAL A 9 15.65 -14.53 -9.04
CA VAL A 9 14.91 -14.00 -7.86
C VAL A 9 13.71 -14.90 -7.45
N GLY A 10 13.48 -16.02 -8.15
CA GLY A 10 12.38 -16.95 -7.86
C GLY A 10 12.53 -17.85 -6.62
N ARG A 11 13.68 -17.87 -5.93
CA ARG A 11 13.90 -18.67 -4.71
C ARG A 11 14.86 -17.93 -3.77
N LEU A 12 14.33 -17.06 -2.92
CA LEU A 12 15.09 -16.07 -2.14
C LEU A 12 15.43 -16.51 -0.70
N ASP A 13 15.19 -17.77 -0.34
CA ASP A 13 15.42 -18.25 1.03
C ASP A 13 16.90 -18.60 1.31
N LYS A 14 17.78 -18.45 0.30
CA LYS A 14 19.21 -18.75 0.40
C LYS A 14 20.00 -17.51 0.86
N PRO A 15 20.71 -17.56 2.00
CA PRO A 15 21.48 -16.43 2.56
C PRO A 15 22.50 -15.82 1.58
N GLU A 16 23.07 -16.63 0.69
CA GLU A 16 24.05 -16.17 -0.30
C GLU A 16 23.41 -15.26 -1.37
N VAL A 17 22.13 -15.47 -1.66
CA VAL A 17 21.36 -14.65 -2.61
C VAL A 17 21.00 -13.30 -1.97
N LEU A 18 20.64 -13.28 -0.69
CA LEU A 18 20.39 -12.06 0.10
C LEU A 18 21.63 -11.17 0.15
N GLN A 19 22.78 -11.73 0.52
CA GLN A 19 24.05 -11.00 0.53
C GLN A 19 24.47 -10.48 -0.85
N ALA A 20 24.23 -11.26 -1.91
CA ALA A 20 24.53 -10.83 -3.27
C ALA A 20 23.64 -9.64 -3.69
N LEU A 21 22.36 -9.64 -3.31
CA LEU A 21 21.42 -8.55 -3.57
C LEU A 21 21.75 -7.29 -2.76
N GLU A 22 22.13 -7.42 -1.49
CA GLU A 22 22.57 -6.28 -0.66
C GLU A 22 23.81 -5.62 -1.25
N ARG A 23 24.80 -6.41 -1.66
CA ARG A 23 26.01 -5.91 -2.34
C ARG A 23 25.68 -5.26 -3.67
N HIS A 24 24.79 -5.86 -4.46
CA HIS A 24 24.42 -5.33 -5.77
C HIS A 24 23.63 -4.03 -5.63
N ALA A 25 22.65 -3.96 -4.73
CA ALA A 25 21.87 -2.74 -4.51
C ALA A 25 22.70 -1.58 -3.95
N ALA A 26 23.80 -1.87 -3.24
CA ALA A 26 24.72 -0.85 -2.77
C ALA A 26 25.71 -0.34 -3.84
N THR A 27 25.80 -1.01 -5.00
CA THR A 27 26.85 -0.76 -6.01
C THR A 27 26.34 -0.63 -7.44
N ASP A 28 25.04 -0.86 -7.69
CA ASP A 28 24.44 -0.75 -9.02
C ASP A 28 24.32 0.73 -9.44
N PRO A 29 24.87 1.13 -10.61
CA PRO A 29 24.78 2.50 -11.10
C PRO A 29 23.37 2.91 -11.54
N ASP A 30 22.43 1.95 -11.68
CA ASP A 30 21.03 2.23 -11.97
C ASP A 30 20.22 2.36 -10.65
N PRO A 31 19.84 3.60 -10.25
CA PRO A 31 19.17 3.86 -8.98
C PRO A 31 17.79 3.19 -8.90
N GLU A 32 17.09 2.98 -10.02
CA GLU A 32 15.81 2.28 -9.99
C GLU A 32 16.02 0.82 -9.58
N ILE A 33 16.97 0.13 -10.19
CA ILE A 33 17.25 -1.28 -9.90
C ILE A 33 17.70 -1.47 -8.44
N ALA A 34 18.52 -0.56 -7.93
CA ALA A 34 18.97 -0.55 -6.53
C ALA A 34 17.80 -0.34 -5.56
N LEU A 35 16.93 0.65 -5.82
CA LEU A 35 15.74 0.92 -4.99
C LEU A 35 14.77 -0.26 -5.01
N TRP A 36 14.46 -0.81 -6.18
CA TRP A 36 13.59 -1.99 -6.33
C TRP A 36 14.14 -3.22 -5.61
N SER A 37 15.47 -3.39 -5.61
CA SER A 37 16.14 -4.50 -4.91
C SER A 37 16.10 -4.32 -3.39
N LEU A 38 16.38 -3.11 -2.88
CA LEU A 38 16.27 -2.77 -1.46
C LEU A 38 14.84 -2.90 -0.95
N GLU A 39 13.86 -2.46 -1.72
CA GLU A 39 12.45 -2.53 -1.35
C GLU A 39 11.98 -3.99 -1.30
N ARG A 40 12.41 -4.83 -2.26
CA ARG A 40 12.17 -6.28 -2.18
C ARG A 40 12.84 -6.92 -0.98
N LEU A 41 14.09 -6.59 -0.68
CA LEU A 41 14.81 -7.09 0.49
C LEU A 41 14.08 -6.73 1.79
N ARG A 42 13.62 -5.48 1.93
CA ARG A 42 12.85 -5.00 3.08
C ARG A 42 11.51 -5.73 3.22
N ILE A 43 10.78 -5.92 2.11
CA ILE A 43 9.51 -6.65 2.11
C ILE A 43 9.72 -8.12 2.52
N GLN A 44 10.83 -8.75 2.12
CA GLN A 44 11.18 -10.11 2.50
C GLN A 44 11.62 -10.24 3.94
N GLN A 45 12.47 -9.34 4.45
CA GLN A 45 12.83 -9.33 5.87
C GLN A 45 11.57 -9.16 6.73
N ALA A 46 10.66 -8.29 6.32
CA ALA A 46 9.36 -8.13 6.97
C ALA A 46 8.43 -9.34 6.80
N ARG A 47 8.68 -10.32 5.91
CA ARG A 47 7.94 -11.61 5.91
C ARG A 47 8.39 -12.54 7.04
N ARG A 48 9.64 -12.41 7.51
CA ARG A 48 10.15 -13.18 8.66
C ARG A 48 9.64 -12.63 9.98
N LEU A 49 9.37 -11.32 10.03
CA LEU A 49 8.68 -10.69 11.14
C LEU A 49 7.19 -11.02 10.97
N GLN A 50 6.58 -11.78 11.89
CA GLN A 50 5.13 -11.98 11.92
C GLN A 50 4.41 -10.68 12.32
N THR A 51 4.59 -9.63 11.53
CA THR A 51 4.17 -8.26 11.82
C THR A 51 3.41 -7.69 10.65
N TRP A 52 2.44 -6.84 10.95
CA TRP A 52 1.69 -6.08 9.96
C TRP A 52 2.60 -5.26 9.05
N LYS A 53 2.26 -5.25 7.76
CA LYS A 53 2.88 -4.39 6.75
C LYS A 53 1.85 -3.43 6.19
N ILE A 54 2.10 -2.15 6.47
CA ILE A 54 1.29 -1.02 6.03
C ILE A 54 2.17 -0.21 5.08
N VAL A 55 1.70 -0.03 3.84
CA VAL A 55 2.39 0.76 2.82
C VAL A 55 1.63 2.05 2.61
N TYR A 56 2.33 3.19 2.57
CA TYR A 56 1.72 4.48 2.30
C TYR A 56 2.23 5.07 0.97
N GLY A 57 1.38 5.84 0.30
CA GLY A 57 1.72 6.52 -0.96
C GLY A 57 0.89 7.78 -1.17
N HIS A 58 1.22 8.56 -2.20
CA HIS A 58 0.42 9.75 -2.54
C HIS A 58 -0.83 9.36 -3.35
N HIS A 59 -0.65 8.67 -4.47
CA HIS A 59 -1.73 8.32 -5.42
C HIS A 59 -2.33 6.94 -5.17
N PRO A 60 -3.65 6.77 -5.34
CA PRO A 60 -4.30 5.45 -5.24
C PRO A 60 -3.93 4.51 -6.39
N ILE A 61 -3.85 3.20 -6.08
CA ILE A 61 -3.87 2.13 -7.10
C ILE A 61 -5.28 2.04 -7.71
N TYR A 62 -6.28 2.10 -6.83
CA TYR A 62 -7.70 2.03 -7.16
C TYR A 62 -8.44 3.21 -6.56
N SER A 63 -9.32 3.84 -7.34
CA SER A 63 -10.18 4.92 -6.85
C SER A 63 -11.45 5.05 -7.68
N TYR A 64 -12.53 5.46 -7.03
CA TYR A 64 -13.73 5.98 -7.71
C TYR A 64 -13.85 7.50 -7.56
N GLY A 65 -12.77 8.19 -7.22
CA GLY A 65 -12.66 9.64 -7.26
C GLY A 65 -12.49 10.17 -8.68
N ALA A 66 -12.18 11.47 -8.79
CA ALA A 66 -12.13 12.16 -10.08
C ALA A 66 -11.02 11.64 -11.01
N HIS A 67 -9.90 11.17 -10.45
CA HIS A 67 -8.77 10.66 -11.23
C HIS A 67 -8.89 9.17 -11.57
N GLY A 68 -9.69 8.43 -10.79
CA GLY A 68 -9.88 7.00 -10.98
C GLY A 68 -8.66 6.18 -10.62
N ASP A 69 -8.63 4.96 -11.14
CA ASP A 69 -7.53 4.01 -10.98
C ASP A 69 -6.22 4.55 -11.59
N THR A 70 -5.07 4.13 -11.03
CA THR A 70 -3.74 4.45 -11.57
C THR A 70 -3.10 3.22 -12.23
N PRO A 71 -3.18 3.03 -13.57
CA PRO A 71 -2.72 1.81 -14.23
C PRO A 71 -1.22 1.55 -14.09
N ALA A 72 -0.41 2.60 -13.94
CA ALA A 72 1.02 2.45 -13.72
C ALA A 72 1.31 1.72 -12.39
N LEU A 73 0.63 2.11 -11.31
CA LEU A 73 0.78 1.49 -9.99
C LEU A 73 0.18 0.08 -9.93
N GLN A 74 -0.89 -0.19 -10.68
CA GLN A 74 -1.41 -1.56 -10.86
C GLN A 74 -0.37 -2.49 -11.50
N ARG A 75 0.45 -1.98 -12.44
CA ARG A 75 1.48 -2.79 -13.12
C ARG A 75 2.77 -2.94 -12.31
N SER A 76 3.22 -1.89 -11.63
CA SER A 76 4.51 -1.89 -10.95
C SER A 76 4.41 -2.22 -9.47
N LEU A 77 3.53 -1.54 -8.73
CA LEU A 77 3.48 -1.59 -7.27
C LEU A 77 2.59 -2.72 -6.76
N LEU A 78 1.36 -2.84 -7.28
CA LEU A 78 0.40 -3.83 -6.81
C LEU A 78 0.97 -5.27 -6.76
N PRO A 79 1.73 -5.76 -7.76
CA PRO A 79 2.33 -7.10 -7.71
C PRO A 79 3.32 -7.30 -6.55
N LEU A 80 3.91 -6.23 -6.00
CA LEU A 80 4.74 -6.29 -4.81
C LEU A 80 3.94 -6.36 -3.52
N LEU A 81 2.74 -5.76 -3.49
CA LEU A 81 1.92 -5.67 -2.29
C LEU A 81 1.13 -6.95 -2.03
N ARG A 82 0.63 -7.59 -3.10
CA ARG A 82 -0.17 -8.82 -3.05
C ARG A 82 0.47 -9.89 -2.17
N ASN A 83 -0.26 -10.36 -1.17
CA ASN A 83 0.16 -11.35 -0.17
C ASN A 83 1.44 -10.98 0.59
N ARG A 84 1.72 -9.67 0.72
CA ARG A 84 2.91 -9.15 1.39
C ARG A 84 2.64 -7.95 2.29
N ALA A 85 1.62 -7.15 1.99
CA ALA A 85 1.12 -6.05 2.81
C ALA A 85 -0.36 -6.25 3.12
N GLN A 86 -0.83 -5.68 4.22
CA GLN A 86 -2.23 -5.73 4.62
C GLN A 86 -2.98 -4.44 4.32
N VAL A 87 -2.28 -3.31 4.28
CA VAL A 87 -2.89 -2.01 4.00
C VAL A 87 -2.03 -1.25 2.99
N TYR A 88 -2.69 -0.67 1.99
CA TYR A 88 -2.19 0.41 1.18
C TYR A 88 -3.00 1.68 1.48
N LEU A 89 -2.38 2.65 2.16
CA LEU A 89 -3.00 3.90 2.60
C LEU A 89 -2.50 5.08 1.76
N VAL A 90 -3.42 5.87 1.18
CA VAL A 90 -3.07 6.98 0.30
C VAL A 90 -3.92 8.23 0.55
N GLY A 91 -3.56 9.33 -0.10
CA GLY A 91 -4.36 10.55 -0.17
C GLY A 91 -4.77 10.87 -1.61
N HIS A 92 -4.41 12.08 -2.08
CA HIS A 92 -4.60 12.62 -3.44
C HIS A 92 -6.06 12.92 -3.85
N GLU A 93 -7.02 12.07 -3.52
CA GLU A 93 -8.40 12.21 -4.03
C GLU A 93 -9.22 13.30 -3.31
N HIS A 94 -8.85 13.67 -2.08
CA HIS A 94 -9.61 14.60 -1.23
C HIS A 94 -11.03 14.11 -0.92
N LEU A 95 -11.15 12.81 -0.69
CA LEU A 95 -12.36 12.09 -0.28
C LEU A 95 -11.93 10.81 0.45
N ALA A 96 -12.83 10.20 1.19
CA ALA A 96 -12.55 8.96 1.90
C ALA A 96 -13.03 7.75 1.09
N GLN A 97 -12.20 6.71 0.97
CA GLN A 97 -12.65 5.40 0.48
C GLN A 97 -11.99 4.25 1.23
N HIS A 98 -12.75 3.16 1.41
CA HIS A 98 -12.21 1.83 1.63
C HIS A 98 -12.71 0.94 0.49
N LEU A 99 -11.78 0.34 -0.25
CA LEU A 99 -12.11 -0.58 -1.34
C LEU A 99 -11.83 -2.02 -0.92
N GLN A 100 -12.57 -2.95 -1.53
CA GLN A 100 -12.45 -4.38 -1.32
C GLN A 100 -10.99 -4.83 -1.42
N PRO A 101 -10.55 -5.70 -0.51
CA PRO A 101 -9.18 -6.17 -0.54
C PRO A 101 -8.92 -7.02 -1.79
N GLU A 102 -7.68 -6.95 -2.27
CA GLU A 102 -7.20 -7.78 -3.37
C GLU A 102 -5.93 -8.50 -2.92
N ASP A 103 -5.93 -9.83 -3.00
CA ASP A 103 -4.83 -10.70 -2.59
C ASP A 103 -4.24 -10.29 -1.22
N GLY A 104 -5.13 -10.06 -0.25
CA GLY A 104 -4.77 -9.72 1.14
C GLY A 104 -4.42 -8.26 1.42
N VAL A 105 -4.51 -7.36 0.44
CA VAL A 105 -4.22 -5.93 0.61
C VAL A 105 -5.53 -5.13 0.66
N HIS A 106 -5.79 -4.42 1.75
CA HIS A 106 -6.86 -3.43 1.85
C HIS A 106 -6.42 -2.07 1.27
N PHE A 107 -7.29 -1.43 0.49
CA PHE A 107 -7.00 -0.13 -0.13
C PHE A 107 -7.79 0.97 0.57
N LEU A 108 -7.06 1.89 1.22
CA LEU A 108 -7.62 3.00 1.99
C LEU A 108 -7.21 4.33 1.35
N VAL A 109 -8.18 5.17 1.06
CA VAL A 109 -7.98 6.56 0.63
C VAL A 109 -8.40 7.46 1.79
N ALA A 110 -7.45 8.18 2.37
CA ALA A 110 -7.70 9.06 3.50
C ALA A 110 -8.56 10.26 3.10
N PRO A 111 -9.46 10.73 3.98
CA PRO A 111 -10.27 11.93 3.77
C PRO A 111 -9.42 13.18 3.53
N ALA A 112 -10.06 14.27 3.14
CA ALA A 112 -9.38 15.53 2.90
C ALA A 112 -8.79 16.10 4.21
N ALA A 113 -7.49 16.40 4.22
CA ALA A 113 -6.83 16.93 5.42
C ALA A 113 -6.75 18.46 5.46
N GLY A 114 -7.06 19.16 4.36
CA GLY A 114 -6.97 20.62 4.31
C GLY A 114 -7.32 21.26 2.97
N GLN A 115 -7.24 20.50 1.87
CA GLN A 115 -7.76 20.93 0.57
C GLN A 115 -9.26 20.65 0.45
N ALA A 116 -9.94 21.46 -0.36
CA ALA A 116 -11.38 21.29 -0.62
C ALA A 116 -11.72 19.84 -0.99
N THR A 117 -12.78 19.33 -0.37
CA THR A 117 -13.28 17.98 -0.64
C THR A 117 -13.79 17.85 -2.07
N ARG A 118 -13.73 16.64 -2.61
CA ARG A 118 -14.25 16.33 -3.96
C ARG A 118 -15.50 15.46 -3.91
N PRO A 119 -16.39 15.53 -4.92
CA PRO A 119 -17.51 14.62 -5.04
C PRO A 119 -17.03 13.17 -5.04
N VAL A 120 -17.70 12.33 -4.24
CA VAL A 120 -17.37 10.92 -4.14
C VAL A 120 -18.31 10.10 -5.01
N LYS A 121 -17.76 9.08 -5.67
CA LYS A 121 -18.54 8.03 -6.32
C LYS A 121 -18.19 6.68 -5.68
N SER A 122 -19.09 5.73 -5.89
CA SER A 122 -18.92 4.34 -5.47
C SER A 122 -19.02 3.43 -6.68
N GLY A 123 -18.42 2.25 -6.60
CA GLY A 123 -18.55 1.22 -7.63
C GLY A 123 -18.42 -0.19 -7.04
N PRO A 124 -18.28 -1.21 -7.91
CA PRO A 124 -18.34 -2.61 -7.48
C PRO A 124 -17.35 -3.04 -6.40
N ARG A 125 -16.22 -2.30 -6.25
CA ARG A 125 -15.19 -2.56 -5.23
C ARG A 125 -15.38 -1.74 -3.96
N THR A 126 -16.36 -0.85 -3.86
CA THR A 126 -16.46 0.08 -2.74
C THR A 126 -17.04 -0.61 -1.51
N LEU A 127 -16.30 -0.58 -0.39
CA LEU A 127 -16.80 -0.95 0.94
C LEU A 127 -17.28 0.29 1.71
N PHE A 128 -16.58 1.41 1.54
CA PHE A 128 -16.95 2.71 2.08
C PHE A 128 -16.48 3.82 1.14
N ALA A 129 -17.28 4.88 1.06
CA ALA A 129 -17.01 6.07 0.27
C ALA A 129 -17.77 7.26 0.89
N ASP A 130 -17.06 8.35 1.17
CA ASP A 130 -17.65 9.57 1.72
C ASP A 130 -16.76 10.77 1.39
N SER A 131 -17.29 11.99 1.51
CA SER A 131 -16.57 13.23 1.22
C SER A 131 -16.64 14.17 2.42
N PHE A 132 -15.56 14.23 3.18
CA PHE A 132 -15.46 15.03 4.40
C PHE A 132 -13.99 15.34 4.74
N TYR A 133 -13.79 16.30 5.65
CA TYR A 133 -12.47 16.61 6.19
C TYR A 133 -12.15 15.73 7.39
N GLY A 134 -10.92 15.20 7.46
CA GLY A 134 -10.55 14.32 8.56
C GLY A 134 -9.23 13.59 8.35
N PHE A 135 -9.10 12.43 9.00
CA PHE A 135 -7.94 11.56 8.90
C PHE A 135 -8.32 10.07 9.08
N VAL A 136 -7.36 9.18 8.86
CA VAL A 136 -7.47 7.75 9.19
C VAL A 136 -6.64 7.46 10.43
N LEU A 137 -7.26 6.88 11.46
CA LEU A 137 -6.61 6.33 12.63
C LEU A 137 -6.40 4.83 12.44
N LEU A 138 -5.16 4.36 12.61
CA LEU A 138 -4.81 2.95 12.59
C LEU A 138 -4.40 2.51 14.00
N GLU A 139 -5.17 1.60 14.60
CA GLU A 139 -4.83 0.94 15.86
C GLU A 139 -4.33 -0.48 15.55
N VAL A 140 -3.09 -0.79 15.91
CA VAL A 140 -2.42 -2.03 15.50
C VAL A 140 -2.11 -2.89 16.74
N SER A 141 -2.61 -4.13 16.76
CA SER A 141 -2.26 -5.15 17.77
C SER A 141 -1.55 -6.33 17.10
N THR A 142 -1.24 -7.41 17.83
CA THR A 142 -0.72 -8.64 17.21
C THR A 142 -1.79 -9.41 16.42
N GLU A 143 -3.07 -9.14 16.65
CA GLU A 143 -4.19 -9.91 16.09
C GLU A 143 -4.95 -9.18 14.99
N ARG A 144 -4.93 -7.84 14.99
CA ARG A 144 -5.67 -7.04 14.01
C ARG A 144 -5.10 -5.64 13.82
N ILE A 145 -5.44 -5.05 12.67
CA ILE A 145 -5.42 -3.61 12.45
C ILE A 145 -6.86 -3.13 12.47
N ARG A 146 -7.19 -2.16 13.33
CA ARG A 146 -8.44 -1.40 13.23
C ARG A 146 -8.17 -0.10 12.49
N ALA A 147 -8.89 0.12 11.40
CA ALA A 147 -8.83 1.36 10.65
C ALA A 147 -10.13 2.14 10.86
N ALA A 148 -10.02 3.36 11.38
CA ALA A 148 -11.14 4.26 11.62
C ALA A 148 -10.95 5.57 10.84
N PHE A 149 -12.00 6.02 10.17
CA PHE A 149 -12.06 7.25 9.42
C PHE A 149 -12.76 8.29 10.29
N VAL A 150 -12.02 9.31 10.73
CA VAL A 150 -12.45 10.28 11.75
C VAL A 150 -12.55 11.65 11.11
N ASP A 151 -13.67 12.34 11.31
CA ASP A 151 -13.84 13.71 10.82
C ASP A 151 -13.27 14.77 11.77
N THR A 152 -13.32 16.04 11.37
CA THR A 152 -12.77 17.17 12.15
C THR A 152 -13.46 17.41 13.49
N GLU A 153 -14.66 16.86 13.71
CA GLU A 153 -15.38 16.93 15.00
C GLU A 153 -15.00 15.74 15.91
N GLY A 154 -14.12 14.84 15.46
CA GLY A 154 -13.75 13.64 16.17
C GLY A 154 -14.74 12.49 16.00
N LYS A 155 -15.75 12.62 15.12
CA LYS A 155 -16.73 11.58 14.88
C LYS A 155 -16.17 10.51 13.94
N VAL A 156 -16.32 9.25 14.33
CA VAL A 156 -15.98 8.11 13.46
C VAL A 156 -17.04 7.95 12.38
N ARG A 157 -16.66 8.20 11.13
CA ARG A 157 -17.51 8.10 9.94
C ARG A 157 -17.57 6.69 9.39
N TYR A 158 -16.49 5.94 9.56
CA TYR A 158 -16.39 4.54 9.15
C TYR A 158 -15.30 3.83 9.94
N GLN A 159 -15.47 2.53 10.14
CA GLN A 159 -14.45 1.69 10.75
C GLN A 159 -14.46 0.28 10.17
N THR A 160 -13.31 -0.37 10.15
CA THR A 160 -13.14 -1.76 9.76
C THR A 160 -12.03 -2.42 10.59
N GLU A 161 -12.07 -3.75 10.68
CA GLU A 161 -10.97 -4.56 11.18
C GLU A 161 -10.32 -5.34 10.02
N ILE A 162 -9.01 -5.50 10.09
CA ILE A 162 -8.18 -6.28 9.15
C ILE A 162 -7.45 -7.32 9.99
N ARG A 163 -7.52 -8.59 9.58
CA ARG A 163 -7.01 -9.76 10.30
C ARG A 163 -6.10 -10.60 9.40
#